data_AF-A0A954ZFM9-F1
#
_entry.id   AF-A0A954ZFM9-F1
#
_cell.length_a   1.000
_cell.length_b   1.000
_cell.length_c   1.000
_cell.angle_alpha   90.00
_cell.angle_beta   90.00
_cell.angle_gamma   90.00
#
_symmetry.space_group_name_H-M   'P 1'
#
loop_
_entity.id
_entity.type
_entity.pdbx_description
1 polymer ?
#
loop_
_entity_poly.entity_id
_entity_poly.type
_entity_poly.pdbx_seq_one_letter_code
_entity_poly.pdbx_strand_id
1 'polypeptide(L)'
;DSVDCGTADERPATKAASRARLGRSICADDIEFHHKDAVTIAKYAAQRQAMILVERAQRVVAEMGSRPGCIVVSGQGEFLAKRVVQQLGYPDVPCISVAERLSKPVSLCAPAHALAVLAQLAESAAA
;
A
#
# COMPACT_ATOMS: atom_id res chain seq x y z
N ASP A 1 3.68 6.13 15.57
CA ASP A 1 3.18 7.19 16.45
C ASP A 1 3.33 6.73 17.90
N SER A 2 3.66 7.62 18.84
CA SER A 2 3.86 7.30 20.26
C SER A 2 2.54 7.15 21.04
N VAL A 3 1.43 7.67 20.51
CA VAL A 3 0.10 7.55 21.14
C VAL A 3 -0.79 6.49 20.47
N ASP A 4 -0.39 5.99 19.30
CA ASP A 4 -1.07 4.89 18.62
C ASP A 4 -0.67 3.55 19.24
N CYS A 5 -1.53 3.03 20.11
CA CYS A 5 -1.38 1.74 20.76
C CYS A 5 -2.28 0.66 20.15
N GLY A 6 -2.92 0.90 19.00
CA GLY A 6 -3.74 -0.09 18.28
C GLY A 6 -2.91 -1.19 17.60
N THR A 7 -1.84 -1.65 18.24
CA THR A 7 -0.89 -2.62 17.70
C THR A 7 -1.06 -4.00 18.36
N ALA A 8 -0.45 -5.04 17.78
CA ALA A 8 -0.62 -6.43 18.22
C ALA A 8 -0.17 -6.73 19.66
N ASP A 9 0.67 -5.87 20.26
CA ASP A 9 1.11 -5.99 21.65
C ASP A 9 0.63 -4.83 22.52
N GLU A 10 -0.32 -4.03 22.03
CA GLU A 10 -0.87 -2.84 22.71
C GLU A 10 0.16 -1.77 23.08
N ARG A 11 1.39 -1.87 22.52
CA ARG A 11 2.45 -0.88 22.71
C ARG A 11 2.43 0.14 21.59
N PRO A 12 3.03 1.33 21.79
CA PRO A 12 3.06 2.37 20.76
C PRO A 12 3.59 1.91 19.40
N ALA A 13 3.11 2.52 18.32
CA ALA A 13 3.63 2.34 16.96
C ALA A 13 4.97 3.08 16.72
N THR A 14 5.93 2.93 17.66
CA THR A 14 7.29 3.47 17.54
C THR A 14 8.24 2.46 16.91
N LYS A 15 9.38 2.91 16.38
CA LYS A 15 10.40 2.01 15.81
C LYS A 15 10.93 1.01 16.85
N ALA A 16 11.11 1.43 18.10
CA ALA A 16 11.59 0.57 19.19
C ALA A 16 10.58 -0.53 19.54
N ALA A 17 9.30 -0.19 19.71
CA ALA A 17 8.26 -1.17 19.97
C ALA A 17 8.02 -2.09 18.76
N SER A 18 8.08 -1.57 17.52
CA SER A 18 8.02 -2.40 16.31
C SER A 18 9.16 -3.40 16.23
N ARG A 19 10.38 -3.05 16.66
CA ARG A 19 11.49 -4.00 16.76
C ARG A 19 11.16 -5.14 17.71
N ALA A 20 10.66 -4.83 18.91
CA ALA A 20 10.29 -5.86 19.89
C ALA A 20 9.19 -6.79 19.35
N ARG A 21 8.22 -6.26 18.59
CA ARG A 21 7.21 -7.08 17.89
C ARG A 21 7.83 -8.01 16.84
N LEU A 22 8.79 -7.52 16.06
CA LEU A 22 9.51 -8.34 15.09
C LEU A 22 10.32 -9.46 15.75
N GLY A 23 11.05 -9.17 16.83
CA GLY A 23 11.79 -10.18 17.60
C GLY A 23 10.86 -11.30 18.11
N ARG A 24 9.73 -10.94 18.72
CA ARG A 24 8.75 -11.92 19.19
C ARG A 24 8.14 -12.77 18.08
N SER A 25 8.00 -12.26 16.85
CA SER A 25 7.47 -13.04 15.72
C SER A 25 8.37 -14.21 15.31
N ILE A 26 9.64 -14.21 15.75
CA ILE A 26 10.62 -15.27 15.50
C ILE A 26 11.14 -15.89 16.81
N CYS A 27 10.43 -15.71 17.93
CA CYS A 27 10.82 -16.18 19.26
C CYS A 27 12.19 -15.67 19.75
N ALA A 28 12.67 -14.54 19.24
CA ALA A 28 13.89 -13.89 19.71
C ALA A 28 13.60 -12.87 20.82
N ASP A 29 14.50 -12.77 21.79
CA ASP A 29 14.44 -11.77 22.85
C ASP A 29 15.20 -10.48 22.48
N ASP A 30 15.13 -9.48 23.36
CA ASP A 30 15.76 -8.18 23.13
C ASP A 30 17.31 -8.21 23.28
N ILE A 31 17.89 -9.33 23.72
CA ILE A 31 19.34 -9.54 23.86
C ILE A 31 19.90 -10.08 22.54
N GLU A 32 19.18 -10.98 21.88
CA GLU A 32 19.60 -11.60 20.62
C GLU A 32 19.16 -10.78 19.40
N PHE A 33 18.07 -10.00 19.51
CA PHE A 33 17.47 -9.30 18.37
C PHE A 33 17.81 -7.80 18.31
N HIS A 34 18.74 -7.44 17.42
CA HIS A 34 19.25 -6.09 17.31
C HIS A 34 18.54 -5.27 16.23
N HIS A 35 18.84 -3.97 16.19
CA HIS A 35 18.29 -3.07 15.17
C HIS A 35 18.59 -3.53 13.74
N LYS A 36 19.78 -4.09 13.49
CA LYS A 36 20.18 -4.59 12.16
C LYS A 36 19.32 -5.77 11.72
N ASP A 37 18.97 -6.67 12.64
CA ASP A 37 18.12 -7.83 12.36
C ASP A 37 16.70 -7.36 12.04
N ALA A 38 16.17 -6.41 12.83
CA ALA A 38 14.88 -5.78 12.59
C ALA A 38 14.79 -5.12 11.21
N VAL A 39 15.83 -4.40 10.80
CA VAL A 39 15.89 -3.79 9.46
C VAL A 39 15.94 -4.86 8.37
N THR A 40 16.68 -5.95 8.59
CA THR A 40 16.78 -7.06 7.64
C THR A 40 15.44 -7.75 7.43
N ILE A 41 14.76 -8.12 8.51
CA ILE A 41 13.42 -8.72 8.45
C ILE A 41 12.40 -7.76 7.83
N ALA A 42 12.40 -6.48 8.23
CA ALA A 42 11.48 -5.50 7.68
C ALA A 42 11.68 -5.30 6.16
N LYS A 43 12.93 -5.26 5.69
CA LYS A 43 13.24 -5.18 4.25
C LYS A 43 12.78 -6.42 3.51
N TYR A 44 13.05 -7.60 4.07
CA TYR A 44 12.61 -8.87 3.50
C TYR A 44 11.08 -8.91 3.39
N ALA A 45 10.36 -8.60 4.48
CA ALA A 45 8.91 -8.55 4.51
C ALA A 45 8.35 -7.58 3.46
N ALA A 46 8.88 -6.36 3.38
CA ALA A 46 8.47 -5.37 2.38
C ALA A 46 8.71 -5.85 0.93
N GLN A 47 9.83 -6.52 0.68
CA GLN A 47 10.13 -7.09 -0.63
C GLN A 47 9.16 -8.23 -0.98
N ARG A 48 8.90 -9.14 -0.04
CA ARG A 48 7.95 -10.24 -0.24
C ARG A 48 6.53 -9.74 -0.47
N GLN A 49 6.09 -8.72 0.26
CA GLN A 49 4.79 -8.06 0.06
C GLN A 49 4.69 -7.47 -1.36
N ALA A 50 5.73 -6.78 -1.84
CA ALA A 50 5.75 -6.25 -3.20
C ALA A 50 5.65 -7.38 -4.26
N MET A 51 6.42 -8.47 -4.10
CA MET A 51 6.39 -9.60 -5.02
C MET A 51 5.01 -10.25 -5.11
N ILE A 52 4.36 -10.48 -3.96
CA ILE A 52 3.00 -11.03 -3.93
C ILE A 52 2.04 -10.14 -4.72
N LEU A 53 2.11 -8.81 -4.53
CA LEU A 53 1.24 -7.89 -5.26
C LEU A 53 1.55 -7.85 -6.75
N VAL A 54 2.82 -7.97 -7.17
CA VAL A 54 3.19 -8.08 -8.59
C VAL A 54 2.59 -9.34 -9.20
N GLU A 55 2.75 -10.50 -8.58
CA GLU A 55 2.20 -11.77 -9.07
C GLU A 55 0.67 -11.69 -9.23
N ARG A 56 -0.02 -11.07 -8.25
CA ARG A 56 -1.48 -10.88 -8.32
C ARG A 56 -1.88 -9.89 -9.41
N ALA A 57 -1.18 -8.77 -9.55
CA ALA A 57 -1.46 -7.80 -10.60
C ALA A 57 -1.18 -8.38 -12.00
N GLN A 58 -0.13 -9.17 -12.18
CA GLN A 58 0.15 -9.88 -13.43
C GLN A 58 -0.98 -10.83 -13.81
N ARG A 59 -1.52 -11.57 -12.83
CA ARG A 59 -2.67 -12.46 -13.06
C ARG A 59 -3.89 -11.68 -13.56
N VAL A 60 -4.23 -10.56 -12.91
CA VAL A 60 -5.34 -9.71 -13.35
C VAL A 60 -5.12 -9.22 -14.77
N VAL A 61 -3.93 -8.72 -15.09
CA VAL A 61 -3.63 -8.23 -16.45
C VAL A 61 -3.71 -9.34 -17.50
N ALA A 62 -3.28 -10.57 -17.16
CA ALA A 62 -3.41 -11.71 -18.06
C ALA A 62 -4.89 -12.07 -18.34
N GLU A 63 -5.79 -11.82 -17.38
CA GLU A 63 -7.23 -12.08 -17.48
C GLU A 63 -8.00 -10.93 -18.18
N MET A 64 -7.42 -9.74 -18.35
CA MET A 64 -8.07 -8.56 -18.95
C MET A 64 -8.32 -8.66 -20.47
N GLY A 65 -7.84 -9.71 -21.14
CA GLY A 65 -7.94 -9.91 -22.60
C GLY A 65 -7.14 -8.91 -23.46
N SER A 66 -6.71 -7.79 -22.88
CA SER A 66 -5.84 -6.78 -23.48
C SER A 66 -5.01 -6.08 -22.42
N ARG A 67 -3.90 -5.46 -22.83
CA ARG A 67 -3.03 -4.68 -21.95
C ARG A 67 -3.79 -3.45 -21.42
N PRO A 68 -3.64 -3.07 -20.13
CA PRO A 68 -4.23 -1.84 -19.61
C PRO A 68 -3.70 -0.61 -20.34
N GLY A 69 -4.60 0.30 -20.72
CA GLY A 69 -4.21 1.61 -21.26
C GLY A 69 -3.76 2.60 -20.19
N CYS A 70 -4.03 2.32 -18.90
CA CYS A 70 -3.67 3.14 -17.76
C CYS A 70 -3.71 2.30 -16.49
N ILE A 71 -2.87 2.64 -15.50
CA ILE A 71 -2.94 2.11 -14.14
C ILE A 71 -3.21 3.27 -13.18
N VAL A 72 -4.24 3.13 -12.34
CA VAL A 72 -4.61 4.14 -11.34
C VAL A 72 -4.29 3.62 -9.95
N VAL A 73 -3.62 4.43 -9.12
CA VAL A 73 -3.24 4.08 -7.74
C VAL A 73 -3.82 5.07 -6.72
N SER A 74 -4.27 4.55 -5.58
CA SER A 74 -4.83 5.34 -4.47
C SER A 74 -4.62 4.64 -3.12
N GLY A 75 -4.88 5.37 -2.03
CA GLY A 75 -4.90 4.85 -0.65
C GLY A 75 -3.57 4.93 0.09
N GLN A 76 -3.58 4.51 1.37
CA GLN A 76 -2.40 4.55 2.26
C GLN A 76 -1.20 3.73 1.70
N GLY A 77 -1.49 2.67 0.94
CA GLY A 77 -0.49 1.78 0.36
C GLY A 77 0.12 2.25 -0.97
N GLU A 78 -0.13 3.48 -1.39
CA GLU A 78 0.27 3.97 -2.72
C GLU A 78 1.77 3.82 -3.00
N PHE A 79 2.63 4.01 -1.99
CA PHE A 79 4.08 3.81 -2.14
C PHE A 79 4.44 2.39 -2.55
N LEU A 80 3.69 1.39 -2.07
CA LEU A 80 3.88 -0.02 -2.43
C LEU A 80 3.27 -0.29 -3.81
N ALA A 81 2.10 0.26 -4.10
CA ALA A 81 1.47 0.17 -5.41
C ALA A 81 2.37 0.72 -6.53
N LYS A 82 3.03 1.87 -6.31
CA LYS A 82 4.00 2.43 -7.28
C LYS A 82 5.17 1.49 -7.56
N ARG A 83 5.68 0.78 -6.54
CA ARG A 83 6.74 -0.24 -6.72
C ARG A 83 6.23 -1.43 -7.53
N VAL A 84 4.98 -1.85 -7.31
CA VAL A 84 4.35 -2.92 -8.08
C VAL A 84 4.23 -2.52 -9.55
N VAL A 85 3.75 -1.31 -9.85
CA VAL A 85 3.62 -0.79 -11.22
C VAL A 85 4.97 -0.79 -11.95
N GLN A 86 6.04 -0.34 -11.29
CA GLN A 86 7.39 -0.38 -11.86
C GLN A 86 7.85 -1.81 -12.20
N GLN A 87 7.43 -2.80 -11.42
CA GLN A 87 7.79 -4.21 -11.61
C GLN A 87 6.89 -4.97 -12.58
N LEU A 88 5.74 -4.41 -12.98
CA LEU A 88 4.85 -5.01 -13.98
C LEU A 88 5.44 -5.00 -15.40
N GLY A 89 6.47 -4.20 -15.67
CA GLY A 89 7.14 -4.17 -16.98
C GLY A 89 6.35 -3.45 -18.08
N TYR A 90 5.53 -2.45 -17.71
CA TYR A 90 4.75 -1.64 -18.64
C TYR A 90 5.20 -0.17 -18.66
N PRO A 91 6.41 0.15 -19.15
CA PRO A 91 6.98 1.51 -19.05
C PRO A 91 6.14 2.57 -19.79
N ASP A 92 5.47 2.20 -20.88
CA ASP A 92 4.66 3.12 -21.68
C ASP A 92 3.22 3.29 -21.17
N VAL A 93 2.80 2.50 -20.16
CA VAL A 93 1.45 2.63 -19.60
C VAL A 93 1.48 3.72 -18.53
N PRO A 94 0.65 4.78 -18.68
CA PRO A 94 0.61 5.84 -17.69
C PRO A 94 0.16 5.32 -16.33
N CYS A 95 0.89 5.71 -15.29
CA CYS A 95 0.53 5.48 -13.90
C CYS A 95 -0.02 6.79 -13.31
N ILE A 96 -1.31 6.82 -12.99
CA ILE A 96 -1.98 7.99 -12.43
C ILE A 96 -2.13 7.80 -10.92
N SER A 97 -1.54 8.70 -10.14
CA SER A 97 -1.78 8.80 -8.70
C SER A 97 -3.00 9.69 -8.42
N VAL A 98 -3.97 9.16 -7.67
CA VAL A 98 -5.10 9.95 -7.15
C VAL A 98 -4.61 11.02 -6.16
N ALA A 99 -3.57 10.71 -5.37
CA ALA A 99 -3.01 11.67 -4.42
C ALA A 99 -2.40 12.89 -5.11
N GLU A 100 -1.72 12.67 -6.23
CA GLU A 100 -1.08 13.73 -7.02
C GLU A 100 -2.09 14.48 -7.90
N ARG A 101 -3.07 13.78 -8.49
CA ARG A 101 -4.06 14.41 -9.38
C ARG A 101 -5.17 15.17 -8.67
N LEU A 102 -5.61 14.69 -7.50
CA LEU A 102 -6.71 15.30 -6.76
C LEU A 102 -6.19 15.87 -5.45
N SER A 103 -5.88 15.00 -4.49
CA SER A 103 -5.20 15.37 -3.24
C SER A 103 -4.94 14.12 -2.40
N LYS A 104 -4.03 14.24 -1.44
CA LYS A 104 -3.76 13.16 -0.48
C LYS A 104 -5.01 12.74 0.32
N PRO A 105 -5.82 13.64 0.93
CA PRO A 105 -7.04 13.24 1.63
C PRO A 105 -8.01 12.46 0.73
N VAL A 106 -8.21 12.92 -0.52
CA VAL A 106 -9.05 12.21 -1.50
C VAL A 106 -8.52 10.81 -1.80
N SER A 107 -7.21 10.63 -1.97
CA SER A 107 -6.61 9.30 -2.17
C SER A 107 -6.87 8.37 -0.98
N LEU A 108 -6.85 8.90 0.26
CA LEU A 108 -7.11 8.12 1.47
C LEU A 108 -8.58 7.69 1.64
N CYS A 109 -9.52 8.47 1.10
CA CYS A 109 -10.96 8.19 1.13
C CYS A 109 -11.57 8.04 -0.27
N ALA A 110 -10.80 7.51 -1.23
CA ALA A 110 -11.17 7.46 -2.64
C ALA A 110 -12.58 6.89 -2.91
N PRO A 111 -13.06 5.83 -2.21
CA PRO A 111 -14.43 5.34 -2.41
C PRO A 111 -15.51 6.37 -2.07
N ALA A 112 -15.36 7.11 -0.96
CA ALA A 112 -16.34 8.13 -0.54
C ALA A 112 -16.36 9.31 -1.51
N HIS A 113 -15.18 9.77 -1.95
CA HIS A 113 -15.08 10.83 -2.95
C HIS A 113 -15.66 10.39 -4.30
N ALA A 114 -15.36 9.17 -4.76
CA ALA A 114 -15.91 8.62 -5.99
C ALA A 114 -17.45 8.56 -5.94
N LEU A 115 -18.03 8.13 -4.82
CA LEU A 115 -19.48 8.11 -4.65
C LEU A 115 -20.10 9.52 -4.75
N ALA A 116 -19.50 10.52 -4.08
CA ALA A 116 -19.99 11.90 -4.16
C ALA A 116 -19.94 12.44 -5.60
N VAL A 117 -18.89 12.14 -6.35
CA VAL A 117 -18.77 12.52 -7.76
C VAL A 117 -19.84 11.83 -8.61
N LEU A 118 -20.04 10.53 -8.42
CA LEU A 118 -21.06 9.77 -9.17
C LEU A 118 -22.47 10.28 -8.89
N ALA A 119 -22.80 10.61 -7.63
CA ALA A 119 -24.08 11.19 -7.27
C ALA A 119 -24.30 12.56 -7.95
N GLN A 120 -23.30 13.44 -7.91
CA GLN A 120 -23.37 14.74 -8.58
C GLN A 120 -23.57 14.62 -10.09
N LEU A 121 -22.88 13.66 -10.74
CA LEU A 121 -23.04 13.39 -12.16
C LEU A 121 -24.44 12.86 -12.51
N ALA A 122 -25.01 12.01 -11.65
CA ALA A 122 -26.36 11.50 -11.84
C ALA A 122 -27.42 12.60 -11.72
N GLU A 123 -27.26 13.53 -10.77
CA GLU A 123 -28.14 14.70 -10.63
C GLU A 123 -28.05 15.63 -11.85
N SER A 124 -26.83 15.92 -12.32
CA SER A 124 -26.63 16.77 -13.51
C SER A 124 -27.13 16.14 -14.81
N ALA A 125 -27.20 14.81 -14.90
CA ALA A 125 -27.76 14.12 -16.06
C ALA A 125 -29.30 14.06 -16.04
N ALA A 126 -29.91 14.27 -14.88
CA ALA A 126 -31.37 14.27 -14.69
C ALA A 126 -32.01 15.67 -14.80
N ALA A 127 -31.19 16.73 -14.78
CA ALA A 127 -31.59 18.14 -14.94
C ALA A 127 -31.50 18.58 -16.40
#